data_AF-A0A536YTJ9-F1
#
_entry.id   AF-A0A536YTJ9-F1
#
_cell.length_a   1.000
_cell.length_b   1.000
_cell.length_c   1.000
_cell.angle_alpha   90.00
_cell.angle_beta   90.00
_cell.angle_gamma   90.00
#
_symmetry.space_group_name_H-M   'P 1'
#
loop_
_entity.id
_entity.type
_entity.pdbx_description
1 polymer ?
#
loop_
_entity_poly.entity_id
_entity_poly.type
_entity_poly.pdbx_seq_one_letter_code
_entity_poly.pdbx_strand_id
1 'polypeptide(L)'
;MKEFLSNSYLFGANVPFIEELYEAYLADPQSVPEQWREYFDKLQSVPSAGGTRDVAHSPIVESFAQRAKTGAARPAPAVAGLDRKQMSVLQLIAEYRFRGVFLADIDPLKRHERPRIVELDPTYYDLTDADMDTAFNTGTLIGPEQATLREIIKTLQETYCGTLGVEYMYLSSRVEKRWIQERLEPVRAKPSFSSDTKRHILER
;
A
#
# COMPACT_ATOMS: atom_id res chain seq x y z
N MET A 1 -53.10 -13.06 8.30
CA MET A 1 -51.82 -12.34 8.03
C MET A 1 -50.77 -13.25 7.39
N LYS A 2 -50.52 -14.47 7.90
CA LYS A 2 -49.55 -15.42 7.29
C LYS A 2 -49.90 -15.90 5.88
N GLU A 3 -51.19 -16.08 5.55
CA GLU A 3 -51.64 -16.48 4.19
C GLU A 3 -51.48 -15.38 3.14
N PHE A 4 -51.57 -14.10 3.52
CA PHE A 4 -51.42 -12.98 2.59
C PHE A 4 -49.96 -12.80 2.14
N LEU A 5 -48.99 -13.12 3.00
CA LEU A 5 -47.57 -13.07 2.68
C LEU A 5 -47.08 -14.29 1.87
N SER A 6 -47.78 -15.42 1.95
CA SER A 6 -47.44 -16.65 1.22
C SER A 6 -47.98 -16.66 -0.21
N ASN A 7 -49.11 -15.99 -0.46
CA ASN A 7 -49.67 -15.79 -1.81
C ASN A 7 -49.36 -14.40 -2.41
N SER A 8 -48.55 -13.58 -1.72
CA SER A 8 -48.14 -12.29 -2.27
C SER A 8 -47.17 -12.52 -3.42
N TYR A 9 -47.35 -11.78 -4.51
CA TYR A 9 -46.41 -11.75 -5.63
C TYR A 9 -44.97 -11.42 -5.18
N LEU A 10 -44.81 -10.76 -4.03
CA LEU A 10 -43.55 -10.37 -3.38
C LEU A 10 -42.88 -11.50 -2.56
N PHE A 11 -43.37 -12.74 -2.64
CA PHE A 11 -42.74 -13.89 -1.98
C PHE A 11 -41.35 -14.20 -2.60
N GLY A 12 -40.39 -14.59 -1.77
CA GLY A 12 -38.96 -14.71 -2.12
C GLY A 12 -38.63 -15.58 -3.35
N ALA A 13 -39.51 -16.51 -3.74
CA ALA A 13 -39.34 -17.33 -4.94
C ALA A 13 -39.55 -16.56 -6.26
N ASN A 14 -40.26 -15.43 -6.25
CA ASN A 14 -40.53 -14.58 -7.42
C ASN A 14 -39.54 -13.41 -7.55
N VAL A 15 -38.53 -13.33 -6.68
CA VAL A 15 -37.58 -12.20 -6.63
C VAL A 15 -36.90 -11.94 -7.97
N PRO A 16 -36.38 -12.94 -8.71
CA PRO A 16 -35.75 -12.68 -10.01
C PRO A 16 -36.70 -12.07 -11.04
N PHE A 17 -37.97 -12.49 -11.03
CA PHE A 17 -38.99 -11.96 -11.93
C PHE A 17 -39.36 -10.51 -11.58
N ILE A 18 -39.46 -10.18 -10.29
CA ILE A 18 -39.75 -8.82 -9.84
C ILE A 18 -38.56 -7.90 -10.10
N GLU A 19 -37.34 -8.40 -9.92
CA GLU A 19 -36.10 -7.66 -10.25
C GLU A 19 -36.04 -7.33 -11.73
N GLU A 20 -36.30 -8.30 -12.61
CA GLU A 20 -36.36 -8.07 -14.07
C GLU A 20 -37.45 -7.05 -14.44
N LEU A 21 -38.63 -7.15 -13.82
CA LEU A 21 -39.73 -6.22 -14.04
C LEU A 21 -39.43 -4.80 -13.54
N TYR A 22 -38.70 -4.69 -12.42
CA TYR A 22 -38.28 -3.40 -11.87
C TYR A 22 -37.16 -2.78 -12.73
N GLU A 23 -36.19 -3.56 -13.19
CA GLU A 23 -35.16 -3.12 -14.13
C GLU A 23 -35.76 -2.62 -15.45
N ALA A 24 -36.79 -3.30 -15.98
CA ALA A 24 -37.55 -2.85 -17.14
C ALA A 24 -38.29 -1.52 -16.87
N TYR A 25 -38.89 -1.37 -15.68
CA TYR A 25 -39.51 -0.12 -15.24
C TYR A 25 -38.50 1.04 -15.13
N LEU A 26 -37.29 0.79 -14.62
CA LEU A 26 -36.22 1.80 -14.52
C LEU A 26 -35.70 2.24 -15.90
N ALA A 27 -35.76 1.36 -16.90
CA ALA A 27 -35.41 1.68 -18.28
C ALA A 27 -36.53 2.43 -19.02
N ASP A 28 -37.77 1.94 -18.90
CA ASP A 28 -38.98 2.57 -19.45
C ASP A 28 -40.21 2.24 -18.58
N PRO A 29 -40.79 3.24 -17.88
CA PRO A 29 -42.00 3.05 -17.07
C PRO A 29 -43.22 2.55 -17.86
N GLN A 30 -43.27 2.77 -19.18
CA GLN A 30 -44.38 2.31 -20.03
C GLN A 30 -44.29 0.84 -20.42
N SER A 31 -43.11 0.22 -20.29
CA SER A 31 -42.87 -1.19 -20.62
C SER A 31 -43.53 -2.18 -19.66
N VAL A 32 -43.99 -1.69 -18.51
CA VAL A 32 -44.55 -2.48 -17.40
C VAL A 32 -46.06 -2.23 -17.27
N PRO A 33 -46.87 -3.27 -16.92
CA PRO A 33 -48.31 -3.12 -16.68
C PRO A 33 -48.64 -2.05 -15.63
N GLU A 34 -49.80 -1.40 -15.79
CA GLU A 34 -50.25 -0.28 -14.95
C GLU A 34 -50.21 -0.59 -13.45
N GLN A 35 -50.61 -1.80 -13.05
CA GLN A 35 -50.62 -2.21 -11.64
C GLN A 35 -49.22 -2.22 -11.01
N TRP A 36 -48.20 -2.54 -11.80
CA TRP A 36 -46.80 -2.57 -11.37
C TRP A 36 -46.15 -1.19 -11.45
N ARG A 37 -46.54 -0.36 -12.42
CA ARG A 37 -46.11 1.04 -12.52
C ARG A 37 -46.49 1.82 -11.27
N GLU A 38 -47.75 1.76 -10.85
CA GLU A 38 -48.22 2.43 -9.63
C GLU A 38 -47.50 1.94 -8.37
N TYR A 39 -47.12 0.67 -8.35
CA TYR A 39 -46.38 0.07 -7.24
C TYR A 39 -44.94 0.60 -7.19
N PHE A 40 -44.23 0.63 -8.33
CA PHE A 40 -42.85 1.09 -8.42
C PHE A 40 -42.71 2.62 -8.31
N ASP A 41 -43.71 3.40 -8.74
CA ASP A 41 -43.79 4.85 -8.50
C ASP A 41 -43.77 5.15 -7.00
N LYS A 42 -44.55 4.39 -6.22
CA LYS A 42 -44.56 4.50 -4.75
C LYS A 42 -43.22 4.08 -4.16
N LEU A 43 -42.58 3.04 -4.71
CA LEU A 43 -41.27 2.57 -4.24
C LEU A 43 -40.17 3.63 -4.44
N GLN A 44 -40.11 4.28 -5.61
CA GLN A 44 -39.16 5.37 -5.85
C GLN A 44 -39.42 6.63 -5.04
N SER A 45 -40.65 6.84 -4.58
CA SER A 45 -41.01 7.98 -3.72
C SER A 45 -40.49 7.82 -2.28
N VAL A 46 -40.09 6.61 -1.88
CA VAL A 46 -39.46 6.34 -0.59
C VAL A 46 -37.98 6.73 -0.69
N PRO A 47 -37.50 7.71 0.10
CA PRO A 47 -36.10 8.10 0.04
C PRO A 47 -35.22 6.93 0.45
N SER A 48 -34.36 6.47 -0.47
CA SER A 48 -33.23 5.63 -0.10
C SER A 48 -32.29 6.43 0.83
N ALA A 49 -31.54 5.77 1.71
CA ALA A 49 -30.72 6.43 2.74
C ALA A 49 -29.67 7.44 2.21
N GLY A 50 -29.46 7.50 0.89
CA GLY A 50 -28.60 8.46 0.19
C GLY A 50 -29.29 9.43 -0.77
N GLY A 51 -30.63 9.47 -0.85
CA GLY A 51 -31.38 10.42 -1.69
C GLY A 51 -31.23 10.25 -3.20
N THR A 52 -30.57 9.19 -3.67
CA THR A 52 -30.40 8.88 -5.09
C THR A 52 -31.55 8.00 -5.59
N ARG A 53 -32.06 8.29 -6.79
CA ARG A 53 -33.02 7.43 -7.47
C ARG A 53 -32.32 6.17 -7.98
N ASP A 54 -33.02 5.05 -7.98
CA ASP A 54 -32.50 3.79 -8.53
C ASP A 54 -32.25 3.91 -10.04
N VAL A 55 -31.23 3.22 -10.52
CA VAL A 55 -30.80 3.19 -11.92
C VAL A 55 -30.75 1.74 -12.39
N ALA A 56 -31.17 1.47 -13.63
CA ALA A 56 -31.10 0.13 -14.21
C ALA A 56 -29.65 -0.38 -14.25
N HIS A 57 -29.40 -1.55 -13.63
CA HIS A 57 -28.07 -2.17 -13.58
C HIS A 57 -27.79 -3.08 -14.78
N SER A 58 -28.83 -3.53 -15.48
CA SER A 58 -28.70 -4.46 -16.62
C SER A 58 -27.71 -3.97 -17.70
N PRO A 59 -27.73 -2.70 -18.15
CA PRO A 59 -26.77 -2.20 -19.15
C PRO A 59 -25.32 -2.19 -18.65
N ILE A 60 -25.14 -1.97 -17.34
CA ILE A 60 -23.83 -1.95 -16.70
C ILE A 60 -23.27 -3.38 -16.70
N VAL A 61 -24.06 -4.34 -16.23
CA VAL A 61 -23.71 -5.77 -16.18
C VAL A 61 -23.41 -6.31 -17.59
N GLU A 62 -24.23 -5.98 -18.58
CA GLU A 62 -24.00 -6.37 -19.98
C GLU A 62 -22.71 -5.77 -20.53
N SER A 63 -22.41 -4.50 -20.22
CA SER A 63 -21.16 -3.87 -20.65
C SER A 63 -19.92 -4.54 -20.05
N PHE A 64 -20.02 -5.03 -18.81
CA PHE A 64 -18.96 -5.80 -18.16
C PHE A 64 -18.83 -7.21 -18.77
N ALA A 65 -19.96 -7.88 -19.03
CA ALA A 65 -19.98 -9.18 -19.69
C ALA A 65 -19.39 -9.11 -21.11
N GLN A 66 -19.69 -8.06 -21.87
CA GLN A 66 -19.11 -7.83 -23.19
C GLN A 66 -17.61 -7.54 -23.12
N ARG A 67 -17.16 -6.71 -22.17
CA ARG A 67 -15.71 -6.45 -21.96
C ARG A 67 -14.93 -7.70 -21.55
N ALA A 68 -15.55 -8.60 -20.78
CA ALA A 68 -14.97 -9.89 -20.44
C ALA A 68 -14.85 -10.80 -21.67
N LYS A 69 -15.87 -10.84 -22.54
CA LYS A 69 -15.87 -11.62 -23.79
C LYS A 69 -14.86 -11.11 -24.82
N THR A 70 -14.66 -9.79 -24.91
CA THR A 70 -13.72 -9.18 -25.87
C THR A 70 -12.26 -9.19 -25.39
N GLY A 71 -11.98 -9.71 -24.20
CA GLY A 71 -10.64 -9.71 -23.62
C GLY A 71 -10.09 -8.30 -23.32
N ALA A 72 -10.93 -7.27 -23.42
CA ALA A 72 -10.57 -5.88 -23.18
C ALA A 72 -10.47 -5.55 -21.68
N ALA A 73 -10.97 -6.44 -20.82
CA ALA A 73 -10.64 -6.44 -19.41
C ALA A 73 -9.18 -6.91 -19.24
N ARG A 74 -8.22 -6.00 -19.48
CA ARG A 74 -6.93 -6.12 -18.81
C ARG A 74 -7.24 -6.10 -17.31
N PRO A 75 -6.97 -7.17 -16.54
CA PRO A 75 -6.83 -6.97 -15.11
C PRO A 75 -5.82 -5.84 -14.96
N ALA A 76 -6.11 -4.82 -14.15
CA ALA A 76 -5.04 -3.98 -13.64
C ALA A 76 -3.95 -4.94 -13.14
N PRO A 77 -2.67 -4.74 -13.48
CA PRO A 77 -1.61 -5.62 -12.98
C PRO A 77 -1.82 -5.71 -11.48
N ALA A 78 -1.94 -6.93 -10.98
CA ALA A 78 -2.27 -7.18 -9.58
C ALA A 78 -1.30 -6.39 -8.70
N VAL A 79 -1.81 -5.34 -8.06
CA VAL A 79 -1.08 -4.44 -7.16
C VAL A 79 -0.42 -5.22 -6.00
N ALA A 80 -0.95 -6.41 -5.72
CA ALA A 80 -0.46 -7.37 -4.73
C ALA A 80 1.05 -7.68 -4.82
N GLY A 81 1.66 -7.68 -6.03
CA GLY A 81 3.08 -7.94 -6.18
C GLY A 81 3.97 -6.76 -5.74
N LEU A 82 3.52 -5.53 -6.03
CA LEU A 82 4.21 -4.31 -5.62
C LEU A 82 4.05 -4.06 -4.13
N ASP A 83 2.86 -4.34 -3.57
CA ASP A 83 2.58 -4.22 -2.15
C ASP A 83 3.47 -5.14 -1.30
N ARG A 84 3.69 -6.38 -1.76
CA ARG A 84 4.61 -7.32 -1.09
C ARG A 84 6.04 -6.82 -1.10
N LYS A 85 6.54 -6.37 -2.26
CA LYS A 85 7.89 -5.81 -2.38
C LYS A 85 8.05 -4.53 -1.55
N GLN A 86 7.01 -3.71 -1.48
CA GLN A 86 6.98 -2.51 -0.64
C GLN A 86 7.13 -2.87 0.85
N MET A 87 6.45 -3.92 1.34
CA MET A 87 6.64 -4.41 2.70
C MET A 87 8.06 -4.95 2.91
N SER A 88 8.61 -5.70 1.95
CA SER A 88 10.00 -6.17 1.97
C SER A 88 11.00 -5.01 2.11
N VAL A 89 10.79 -3.90 1.40
CA VAL A 89 11.65 -2.70 1.49
C VAL A 89 11.58 -2.08 2.88
N LEU A 90 10.39 -1.98 3.49
CA LEU A 90 10.25 -1.45 4.85
C LEU A 90 10.89 -2.37 5.91
N GLN A 91 10.82 -3.69 5.72
CA GLN A 91 11.53 -4.67 6.56
C GLN A 91 13.05 -4.51 6.42
N LEU A 92 13.56 -4.38 5.20
CA LEU A 92 14.97 -4.14 4.94
C LEU A 92 15.46 -2.86 5.66
N ILE A 93 14.72 -1.75 5.55
CA ILE A 93 15.02 -0.50 6.28
C ILE A 93 15.11 -0.75 7.79
N ALA A 94 14.16 -1.52 8.35
CA ALA A 94 14.18 -1.86 9.77
C ALA A 94 15.42 -2.69 10.14
N GLU A 95 15.77 -3.72 9.37
CA GLU A 95 16.95 -4.56 9.65
C GLU A 95 18.26 -3.78 9.60
N TYR A 96 18.43 -2.83 8.66
CA TYR A 96 19.60 -1.96 8.67
C TYR A 96 19.69 -1.11 9.95
N ARG A 97 18.57 -0.65 10.52
CA ARG A 97 18.54 0.07 11.80
C ARG A 97 18.87 -0.82 13.00
N PHE A 98 18.49 -2.10 12.96
CA PHE A 98 18.74 -3.04 14.06
C PHE A 98 20.14 -3.66 14.01
N ARG A 99 20.59 -4.04 12.81
CA ARG A 99 21.77 -4.90 12.60
C ARG A 99 22.85 -4.26 11.75
N GLY A 100 22.65 -3.07 11.20
CA GLY A 100 23.64 -2.40 10.35
C GLY A 100 25.00 -2.21 11.03
N VAL A 101 25.01 -2.08 12.37
CA VAL A 101 26.22 -2.02 13.20
C VAL A 101 27.20 -3.17 12.95
N PHE A 102 26.71 -4.38 12.70
CA PHE A 102 27.58 -5.55 12.48
C PHE A 102 28.33 -5.50 11.15
N LEU A 103 27.84 -4.71 10.19
CA LEU A 103 28.53 -4.44 8.93
C LEU A 103 29.32 -3.13 8.95
N ALA A 104 29.24 -2.36 10.03
CA ALA A 104 29.92 -1.09 10.18
C ALA A 104 31.45 -1.26 10.21
N ASP A 105 32.13 -0.27 9.63
CA ASP A 105 33.57 -0.25 9.51
C ASP A 105 34.26 0.38 10.72
N ILE A 106 34.15 -0.30 11.86
CA ILE A 106 34.64 0.19 13.15
C ILE A 106 36.07 -0.27 13.49
N ASP A 107 36.58 -1.32 12.83
CA ASP A 107 37.92 -1.84 13.07
C ASP A 107 38.93 -1.22 12.07
N PRO A 108 39.80 -0.29 12.51
CA PRO A 108 40.79 0.33 11.63
C PRO A 108 41.87 -0.67 11.16
N LEU A 109 42.10 -1.75 11.91
CA LEU A 109 43.14 -2.74 11.62
C LEU A 109 42.62 -3.91 10.77
N LYS A 110 41.30 -3.99 10.52
CA LYS A 110 40.65 -5.02 9.69
C LYS A 110 41.00 -6.45 10.14
N ARG A 111 41.13 -6.66 11.44
CA ARG A 111 41.47 -7.96 12.04
C ARG A 111 40.26 -8.87 12.11
N HIS A 112 39.07 -8.29 12.21
CA HIS A 112 37.82 -9.03 12.26
C HIS A 112 37.19 -9.12 10.87
N GLU A 113 36.87 -10.35 10.46
CA GLU A 113 36.01 -10.57 9.31
C GLU A 113 34.59 -10.12 9.63
N ARG A 114 33.95 -9.44 8.68
CA ARG A 114 32.57 -9.00 8.86
C ARG A 114 31.64 -10.21 8.72
N PRO A 115 30.72 -10.41 9.66
CA PRO A 115 29.77 -11.51 9.56
C PRO A 115 28.87 -11.31 8.34
N ARG A 116 28.53 -12.42 7.67
CA ARG A 116 27.49 -12.39 6.64
C ARG A 116 26.12 -12.43 7.32
N ILE A 117 25.35 -11.35 7.16
CA ILE A 117 23.99 -11.24 7.67
C ILE A 117 23.04 -11.31 6.48
N VAL A 118 22.31 -12.42 6.37
CA VAL A 118 21.42 -12.68 5.23
C VAL A 118 20.23 -11.72 5.21
N GLU A 119 19.80 -11.25 6.39
CA GLU A 119 18.67 -10.34 6.53
C GLU A 119 18.96 -8.91 6.06
N LEU A 120 20.22 -8.57 5.77
CA LEU A 120 20.62 -7.29 5.16
C LEU A 120 20.80 -7.39 3.63
N ASP A 121 20.73 -8.60 3.09
CA ASP A 121 20.76 -8.88 1.66
C ASP A 121 19.34 -8.70 1.08
N PRO A 122 19.13 -7.82 0.07
CA PRO A 122 17.82 -7.64 -0.56
C PRO A 122 17.24 -8.94 -1.14
N THR A 123 18.10 -9.85 -1.61
CA THR A 123 17.66 -11.12 -2.21
C THR A 123 16.94 -12.02 -1.22
N TYR A 124 17.21 -11.87 0.09
CA TYR A 124 16.48 -12.57 1.15
C TYR A 124 14.98 -12.24 1.16
N TYR A 125 14.58 -11.07 0.65
CA TYR A 125 13.19 -10.61 0.61
C TYR A 125 12.56 -10.66 -0.79
N ASP A 126 13.11 -11.48 -1.68
CA ASP A 126 12.73 -11.57 -3.10
C ASP A 126 12.88 -10.24 -3.86
N LEU A 127 13.76 -9.34 -3.41
CA LEU A 127 14.13 -8.14 -4.15
C LEU A 127 15.30 -8.49 -5.07
N THR A 128 15.06 -8.40 -6.37
CA THR A 128 16.03 -8.80 -7.40
C THR A 128 16.70 -7.58 -8.03
N ASP A 129 17.73 -7.80 -8.85
CA ASP A 129 18.39 -6.72 -9.59
C ASP A 129 17.43 -5.93 -10.49
N ALA A 130 16.36 -6.57 -10.98
CA ALA A 130 15.32 -5.91 -11.76
C ALA A 130 14.53 -4.86 -10.95
N ASP A 131 14.52 -4.98 -9.62
CA ASP A 131 13.80 -4.08 -8.73
C ASP A 131 14.64 -2.88 -8.29
N MET A 132 15.94 -2.87 -8.58
CA MET A 132 16.88 -1.86 -8.08
C MET A 132 16.51 -0.43 -8.51
N ASP A 133 16.00 -0.28 -9.73
CA ASP A 133 15.61 1.02 -10.29
C ASP A 133 14.10 1.28 -10.14
N THR A 134 13.38 0.41 -9.42
CA THR A 134 11.96 0.62 -9.06
C THR A 134 11.86 1.56 -7.86
N ALA A 135 10.96 2.53 -7.94
CA ALA A 135 10.68 3.47 -6.85
C ALA A 135 9.78 2.83 -5.79
N PHE A 136 10.18 2.97 -4.52
CA PHE A 136 9.43 2.53 -3.35
C PHE A 136 9.22 3.68 -2.37
N ASN A 137 8.16 3.60 -1.58
CA ASN A 137 7.96 4.50 -0.45
C ASN A 137 8.98 4.20 0.66
N THR A 138 9.60 5.23 1.21
CA THR A 138 10.66 5.11 2.22
C THR A 138 10.12 5.02 3.65
N GLY A 139 8.80 5.19 3.83
CA GLY A 139 8.08 5.04 5.07
C GLY A 139 8.56 6.01 6.15
N THR A 140 9.27 5.47 7.14
CA THR A 140 9.76 6.26 8.30
C THR A 140 11.21 6.71 8.15
N LEU A 141 11.88 6.37 7.05
CA LEU A 141 13.22 6.85 6.75
C LEU A 141 13.18 8.36 6.51
N ILE A 142 14.04 9.12 7.18
CA ILE A 142 14.16 10.56 7.00
C ILE A 142 14.87 10.83 5.67
N GLY A 143 14.15 11.41 4.73
CA GLY A 143 14.63 11.66 3.38
C GLY A 143 13.48 11.91 2.42
N PRO A 144 13.68 11.66 1.11
CA PRO A 144 12.59 11.75 0.14
C PRO A 144 11.51 10.69 0.46
N GLU A 145 10.24 11.04 0.23
CA GLU A 145 9.09 10.16 0.48
C GLU A 145 9.13 8.88 -0.36
N GLN A 146 9.68 8.98 -1.57
CA GLN A 146 9.93 7.85 -2.46
C GLN A 146 11.37 7.92 -2.99
N ALA A 147 11.99 6.75 -3.13
CA ALA A 147 13.32 6.60 -3.70
C ALA A 147 13.44 5.24 -4.40
N THR A 148 14.38 5.10 -5.31
CA THR A 148 14.68 3.80 -5.91
C THR A 148 15.24 2.84 -4.86
N LEU A 149 15.01 1.53 -5.00
CA LEU A 149 15.59 0.53 -4.10
C LEU A 149 17.11 0.69 -3.96
N ARG A 150 17.80 0.99 -5.07
CA ARG A 150 19.23 1.29 -5.11
C ARG A 150 19.62 2.45 -4.20
N GLU A 151 18.87 3.56 -4.27
CA GLU A 151 19.12 4.75 -3.44
C GLU A 151 18.83 4.50 -1.97
N ILE A 152 17.78 3.72 -1.67
CA ILE A 152 17.42 3.33 -0.30
C ILE A 152 18.56 2.51 0.31
N ILE A 153 18.98 1.42 -0.36
CA ILE A 153 20.08 0.56 0.13
C ILE A 153 21.36 1.37 0.33
N LYS A 154 21.72 2.22 -0.65
CA LYS A 154 22.90 3.08 -0.55
C LYS A 154 22.82 4.00 0.67
N THR A 155 21.67 4.62 0.91
CA THR A 155 21.45 5.53 2.04
C THR A 155 21.58 4.77 3.37
N LEU A 156 21.00 3.58 3.47
CA LEU A 156 21.08 2.74 4.67
C LEU A 156 22.53 2.28 4.94
N GLN A 157 23.24 1.84 3.92
CA GLN A 157 24.64 1.43 4.03
C GLN A 157 25.54 2.60 4.45
N GLU A 158 25.36 3.78 3.87
CA GLU A 158 26.13 4.97 4.25
C GLU A 158 25.85 5.42 5.69
N THR A 159 24.61 5.25 6.17
CA THR A 159 24.18 5.70 7.50
C THR A 159 24.54 4.73 8.61
N TYR A 160 24.27 3.42 8.42
CA TYR A 160 24.36 2.42 9.49
C TYR A 160 25.55 1.46 9.36
N CYS A 161 26.18 1.39 8.20
CA CYS A 161 27.32 0.50 7.91
C CYS A 161 28.61 1.26 7.58
N GLY A 162 28.65 2.56 7.88
CA GLY A 162 29.82 3.42 7.71
C GLY A 162 30.86 3.24 8.81
N THR A 163 31.65 4.28 9.09
CA THR A 163 32.67 4.29 10.16
C THR A 163 32.09 4.51 11.57
N LEU A 164 30.76 4.48 11.70
CA LEU A 164 30.04 4.68 12.94
C LEU A 164 29.09 3.50 13.15
N GLY A 165 29.28 2.76 14.25
CA GLY A 165 28.34 1.75 14.71
C GLY A 165 27.27 2.38 15.60
N VAL A 166 26.00 2.28 15.21
CA VAL A 166 24.90 2.87 15.96
C VAL A 166 23.96 1.78 16.45
N GLU A 167 23.78 1.68 17.76
CA GLU A 167 22.82 0.80 18.41
C GLU A 167 21.87 1.62 19.27
N TYR A 168 20.59 1.61 18.93
CA TYR A 168 19.57 2.36 19.65
C TYR A 168 18.18 1.73 19.57
N MET A 169 17.99 0.74 18.69
CA MET A 169 16.68 0.13 18.48
C MET A 169 16.17 -0.66 19.68
N TYR A 170 17.04 -0.98 20.64
CA TYR A 170 16.70 -1.58 21.94
C TYR A 170 15.96 -0.63 22.89
N LEU A 171 15.98 0.69 22.64
CA LEU A 171 15.26 1.67 23.47
C LEU A 171 13.74 1.38 23.44
N SER A 172 13.02 1.69 24.51
CA SER A 172 11.55 1.53 24.52
C SER A 172 10.84 2.79 24.00
N SER A 173 11.43 3.97 24.21
CA SER A 173 10.86 5.27 23.85
C SER A 173 10.90 5.49 22.33
N ARG A 174 9.72 5.68 21.72
CA ARG A 174 9.61 6.02 20.29
C ARG A 174 10.17 7.41 19.98
N VAL A 175 10.01 8.35 20.92
CA VAL A 175 10.49 9.73 20.77
C VAL A 175 12.02 9.75 20.68
N GLU A 176 12.69 9.01 21.55
CA GLU A 176 14.16 8.91 21.53
C GLU A 176 14.67 8.24 20.25
N LYS A 177 14.05 7.13 19.82
CA LYS A 177 14.40 6.49 18.54
C LYS A 177 14.27 7.45 17.38
N ARG A 178 13.17 8.21 17.34
CA ARG A 178 12.89 9.16 16.27
C ARG A 178 13.91 10.29 16.26
N TRP A 179 14.25 10.83 17.41
CA TRP A 179 15.26 11.88 17.55
C TRP A 179 16.65 11.43 17.07
N ILE A 180 17.02 10.17 17.33
CA ILE A 180 18.28 9.61 16.82
C ILE A 180 18.24 9.50 15.28
N GLN A 181 17.13 9.01 14.72
CA GLN A 181 16.93 8.91 13.27
C GLN A 181 17.02 10.29 12.60
N GLU A 182 16.37 11.30 13.17
CA GLU A 182 16.37 12.69 12.67
C GLU A 182 17.76 13.34 12.66
N ARG A 183 18.70 12.84 13.46
CA ARG A 183 20.09 13.32 13.43
C ARG A 183 20.99 12.54 12.50
N LEU A 184 20.79 11.23 12.39
CA LEU A 184 21.68 10.36 11.62
C LEU A 184 21.32 10.32 10.14
N GLU A 185 20.06 10.09 9.83
CA GLU A 185 19.60 9.77 8.47
C GLU A 185 19.74 10.95 7.48
N PRO A 186 19.44 12.23 7.83
CA PRO A 186 19.59 13.34 6.87
C PRO A 186 21.02 13.57 6.38
N VAL A 187 22.00 13.41 7.27
CA VAL A 187 23.43 13.59 6.97
C VAL A 187 24.13 12.26 6.67
N ARG A 188 23.37 11.15 6.63
CA ARG A 188 23.89 9.78 6.43
C ARG A 188 25.06 9.45 7.37
N ALA A 189 24.93 9.85 8.64
CA ALA A 189 25.96 9.76 9.66
C ALA A 189 27.32 10.40 9.29
N LYS A 190 27.35 11.29 8.29
CA LYS A 190 28.55 12.01 7.80
C LYS A 190 28.35 13.52 7.93
N PRO A 191 28.50 14.08 9.15
CA PRO A 191 28.40 15.52 9.34
C PRO A 191 29.46 16.26 8.53
N SER A 192 29.08 17.38 7.91
CA SER A 192 30.01 18.27 7.23
C SER A 192 30.59 19.29 8.22
N PHE A 193 31.91 19.39 8.27
CA PHE A 193 32.63 20.34 9.12
C PHE A 193 33.36 21.41 8.30
N SER A 194 33.50 22.61 8.85
CA SER A 194 34.29 23.69 8.25
C SER A 194 35.79 23.34 8.23
N SER A 195 36.56 24.05 7.39
CA SER A 195 38.02 23.89 7.34
C SER A 195 38.69 24.15 8.68
N ASP A 196 38.20 25.14 9.42
CA ASP A 196 38.77 25.52 10.73
C ASP A 196 38.52 24.44 11.77
N THR A 197 37.30 23.86 11.81
CA THR A 197 36.99 22.73 12.69
C THR A 197 37.86 21.51 12.35
N LYS A 198 38.08 21.22 11.06
CA LYS A 198 38.96 20.12 10.64
C LYS A 198 40.41 20.35 11.07
N ARG A 199 40.93 21.58 10.94
CA ARG A 199 42.29 21.92 11.42
C ARG A 199 42.38 21.76 12.94
N HIS A 200 41.38 22.22 13.67
CA HIS A 200 41.35 22.08 15.13
C HIS A 200 41.34 20.62 15.60
N ILE A 201 40.59 19.74 14.92
CA ILE A 201 40.58 18.30 15.22
C ILE A 201 41.94 17.68 14.94
N LEU A 202 42.63 18.10 13.86
CA LEU A 202 43.95 17.57 13.50
C LEU A 202 45.07 17.98 14.48
N GLU A 203 44.94 19.15 15.12
CA GLU A 203 45.92 19.66 16.11
C GLU A 203 45.86 18.94 17.46
N ARG A 204 44.85 18.09 17.70
CA ARG A 204 44.63 17.36 18.96
C ARG A 204 44.99 15.89 18.81
#